data_AF-A0A965P6E5-F1
#
_entry.id   AF-A0A965P6E5-F1
#
_cell.length_a   1.000
_cell.length_b   1.000
_cell.length_c   1.000
_cell.angle_alpha   90.00
_cell.angle_beta   90.00
_cell.angle_gamma   90.00
#
_symmetry.space_group_name_H-M   'P 1'
#
loop_
_entity.id
_entity.type
_entity.pdbx_description
1 polymer ?
#
loop_
_entity_poly.entity_id
_entity_poly.type
_entity_poly.pdbx_seq_one_letter_code
_entity_poly.pdbx_strand_id
1 'polypeptide(L)'
;MQDFQPRYILFLLDNNYKEHDGIVFKSLIDAKEYARDCIEDKYCTSFIIGMFAFDHLAERMHISYIESYGLPKDKKQINQLTLF
;
A
#
# COMPACT_ATOMS: atom_id res chain seq x y z
N MET A 1 3.98 28.01 4.95
CA MET A 1 4.39 26.74 4.32
C MET A 1 3.24 25.78 4.53
N GLN A 2 2.77 25.12 3.47
CA GLN A 2 1.71 24.11 3.58
C GLN A 2 2.38 22.86 4.19
N ASP A 3 1.88 22.38 5.33
CA ASP A 3 2.43 21.19 5.99
C ASP A 3 2.14 19.96 5.13
N PHE A 4 3.14 19.51 4.37
CA PHE A 4 3.09 18.27 3.62
C PHE A 4 3.02 17.10 4.60
N GLN A 5 1.84 16.52 4.77
CA GLN A 5 1.67 15.32 5.60
C GLN A 5 1.49 14.09 4.71
N PRO A 6 2.48 13.20 4.59
CA PRO A 6 2.33 11.99 3.82
C PRO A 6 1.26 11.08 4.45
N ARG A 7 0.51 10.41 3.58
CA ARG A 7 -0.46 9.38 3.91
C ARG A 7 -0.25 8.19 2.99
N TYR A 8 -0.59 7.02 3.51
CA TYR A 8 -0.37 5.75 2.84
C TYR A 8 -1.69 5.02 2.74
N ILE A 9 -2.20 4.84 1.52
CA ILE A 9 -3.37 4.01 1.28
C ILE A 9 -2.90 2.58 1.05
N LEU A 10 -3.42 1.65 1.83
CA LEU A 10 -3.25 0.22 1.69
C LEU A 10 -4.51 -0.34 1.06
N PHE A 11 -4.37 -1.07 -0.04
CA PHE A 11 -5.42 -1.90 -0.62
C PHE A 11 -5.09 -3.37 -0.34
N LEU A 12 -6.03 -4.08 0.23
CA LEU A 12 -5.96 -5.52 0.46
C LEU A 12 -6.81 -6.22 -0.59
N LEU A 13 -6.26 -7.27 -1.19
CA LEU A 13 -6.86 -7.97 -2.31
C LEU A 13 -6.90 -9.47 -2.00
N ASP A 14 -8.10 -10.02 -1.81
CA ASP A 14 -8.33 -11.44 -1.74
C ASP A 14 -8.77 -11.98 -3.10
N ASN A 15 -7.86 -12.66 -3.79
CA ASN A 15 -8.13 -13.25 -5.10
C ASN A 15 -8.95 -14.54 -5.02
N ASN A 16 -9.04 -15.18 -3.84
CA ASN A 16 -9.82 -16.39 -3.65
C ASN A 16 -11.32 -16.06 -3.59
N TYR A 17 -11.68 -15.04 -2.81
CA TYR A 17 -13.07 -14.62 -2.61
C TYR A 17 -13.47 -13.39 -3.43
N LYS A 18 -12.51 -12.77 -4.14
CA LYS A 18 -12.69 -11.53 -4.91
C LYS A 18 -13.17 -10.36 -4.04
N GLU A 19 -12.74 -10.34 -2.79
CA GLU A 19 -13.03 -9.28 -1.84
C GLU A 19 -11.84 -8.33 -1.74
N HIS A 20 -12.14 -7.05 -1.53
CA HIS A 20 -11.15 -5.97 -1.49
C HIS A 20 -11.46 -5.05 -0.33
N ASP A 21 -10.43 -4.63 0.40
CA ASP A 21 -10.53 -3.66 1.48
C ASP A 21 -9.46 -2.56 1.33
N GLY A 22 -9.66 -1.42 1.99
CA GLY A 22 -8.80 -0.24 1.87
C GLY A 22 -8.70 0.55 3.16
N ILE A 23 -7.47 0.86 3.59
CA ILE A 23 -7.19 1.58 4.84
C ILE A 23 -6.13 2.66 4.60
N VAL A 24 -6.27 3.83 5.24
CA VAL A 24 -5.30 4.93 5.15
C VAL A 24 -4.52 5.07 6.46
N PHE A 25 -3.19 5.06 6.35
CA PHE A 25 -2.26 5.20 7.46
C PHE A 25 -1.50 6.53 7.38
N LYS A 26 -1.02 6.99 8.55
CA LYS A 26 -0.10 8.14 8.65
C LYS A 26 1.36 7.73 8.49
N SER A 27 1.67 6.45 8.66
CA SER A 27 3.02 5.87 8.69
C SER A 27 3.12 4.74 7.68
N LEU A 28 4.23 4.70 6.93
CA LEU A 28 4.52 3.59 6.01
C LEU A 28 4.77 2.30 6.79
N ILE A 29 5.40 2.41 7.96
CA ILE A 29 5.74 1.25 8.80
C ILE A 29 4.46 0.55 9.24
N ASP A 30 3.51 1.31 9.79
CA ASP A 30 2.22 0.78 10.27
C ASP A 30 1.43 0.15 9.11
N ALA A 31 1.43 0.79 7.93
CA ALA A 31 0.79 0.22 6.74
C ALA A 31 1.41 -1.11 6.33
N LYS A 32 2.74 -1.23 6.41
CA LYS A 32 3.47 -2.47 6.08
C LYS A 32 3.26 -3.56 7.12
N GLU A 33 3.29 -3.22 8.41
CA GLU A 33 3.04 -4.18 9.49
C GLU A 33 1.63 -4.74 9.37
N TYR A 34 0.63 -3.87 9.25
CA TYR A 34 -0.75 -4.29 9.05
C TYR A 34 -0.94 -5.17 7.79
N ALA A 35 -0.31 -4.80 6.68
CA ALA A 35 -0.37 -5.58 5.45
C ALA A 35 0.25 -6.97 5.60
N ARG A 36 1.36 -7.10 6.36
CA ARG A 36 1.98 -8.40 6.66
C ARG A 36 1.07 -9.25 7.52
N ASP A 37 0.52 -8.68 8.59
CA ASP A 37 -0.40 -9.39 9.48
C ASP A 37 -1.60 -9.94 8.68
N CYS A 38 -2.16 -9.13 7.76
CA CYS A 38 -3.25 -9.56 6.88
C CYS A 38 -2.87 -10.71 5.92
N ILE A 39 -1.62 -10.78 5.47
CA ILE A 39 -1.13 -11.89 4.64
C ILE A 39 -0.92 -13.14 5.51
N GLU A 40 -0.33 -12.98 6.69
CA GLU A 40 -0.04 -14.07 7.63
C GLU A 40 -1.34 -14.73 8.14
N ASP A 41 -2.34 -13.92 8.46
CA ASP A 41 -3.67 -14.36 8.88
C ASP A 41 -4.55 -14.86 7.73
N LYS A 42 -4.04 -14.85 6.49
CA LYS A 42 -4.76 -15.21 5.26
C LYS A 42 -6.05 -14.40 5.06
N TYR A 43 -6.08 -13.18 5.59
CA TYR A 43 -7.16 -12.23 5.36
C TYR A 43 -7.15 -11.70 3.93
N CYS A 44 -5.97 -11.64 3.30
CA CYS A 44 -5.84 -11.31 1.89
C CYS A 44 -4.76 -12.16 1.20
N THR A 45 -4.69 -12.06 -0.12
CA THR A 45 -3.69 -12.80 -0.94
C THR A 45 -2.61 -11.89 -1.54
N SER A 46 -2.89 -10.59 -1.62
CA SER A 46 -2.03 -9.58 -2.23
C SER A 46 -2.40 -8.22 -1.66
N PHE A 47 -1.48 -7.27 -1.76
CA PHE A 47 -1.74 -5.89 -1.34
C PHE A 47 -1.03 -4.87 -2.22
N ILE A 48 -1.49 -3.62 -2.12
CA ILE A 48 -0.87 -2.45 -2.74
C ILE A 48 -0.80 -1.32 -1.71
N ILE A 49 0.36 -0.74 -1.48
CA ILE A 49 0.54 0.48 -0.69
C ILE A 49 0.86 1.63 -1.62
N GLY A 50 0.06 2.69 -1.58
CA GLY A 50 0.29 3.94 -2.28
C GLY A 50 0.58 5.09 -1.31
N MET A 51 1.60 5.91 -1.56
CA MET A 51 1.81 7.16 -0.79
C MET A 51 1.25 8.36 -1.54
N PHE A 52 0.57 9.26 -0.84
CA PHE A 52 0.17 10.57 -1.34
C PHE A 52 0.46 11.66 -0.32
N ALA A 53 0.71 12.88 -0.80
CA ALA A 53 0.79 14.07 0.04
C ALA A 53 -0.64 14.56 0.31
N PHE A 54 -1.06 14.52 1.57
CA PHE A 54 -2.40 14.95 1.93
C PHE A 54 -2.52 16.46 1.92
N ASP A 55 -3.45 16.97 1.10
CA ASP A 55 -3.85 18.37 1.04
C ASP A 55 -5.37 18.47 1.15
N HIS A 56 -5.85 19.10 2.21
CA HIS A 56 -7.27 19.28 2.50
C HIS A 56 -8.03 20.11 1.45
N LEU A 57 -7.30 20.90 0.65
CA LEU A 57 -7.89 21.77 -0.37
C LEU A 57 -7.83 21.15 -1.76
N ALA A 58 -7.13 20.03 -1.92
CA ALA A 58 -6.94 19.39 -3.21
C ALA A 58 -8.16 18.54 -3.58
N GLU A 59 -8.73 18.80 -4.77
CA GLU A 59 -9.77 17.96 -5.37
C GLU A 59 -9.25 16.57 -5.75
N ARG A 60 -7.94 16.48 -6.05
CA ARG A 60 -7.25 15.25 -6.41
C ARG A 60 -5.84 15.23 -5.83
N MET A 61 -5.38 14.04 -5.43
CA MET A 61 -4.03 13.84 -4.94
C MET A 61 -3.31 12.78 -5.77
N HIS A 62 -2.04 13.01 -6.06
CA HIS A 62 -1.21 12.07 -6.83
C HIS A 62 -0.60 11.03 -5.89
N ILE A 63 -0.66 9.75 -6.29
CA ILE A 63 0.04 8.68 -5.61
C ILE A 63 1.48 8.65 -6.12
N SER A 64 2.43 9.14 -5.32
CA SER A 64 3.83 9.33 -5.70
C SER A 64 4.73 8.12 -5.47
N TYR A 65 4.27 7.13 -4.70
CA TYR A 65 4.98 5.87 -4.45
C TYR A 65 3.97 4.73 -4.47
N ILE A 66 4.35 3.59 -5.05
CA ILE A 66 3.54 2.38 -5.09
C ILE A 66 4.44 1.20 -4.75
N GLU A 67 4.01 0.40 -3.78
CA GLU A 67 4.59 -0.90 -3.43
C GLU A 67 3.48 -1.95 -3.52
N SER A 68 3.80 -3.14 -4.01
CA SER A 68 2.84 -4.23 -4.14
C SER A 68 3.45 -5.57 -3.76
N TYR A 69 2.59 -6.47 -3.30
CA TYR A 69 2.92 -7.86 -3.02
C TYR A 69 1.84 -8.78 -3.56
N GLY A 70 2.25 -9.94 -4.09
CA GLY A 70 1.35 -10.99 -4.56
C GLY A 70 0.72 -10.72 -5.93
N LEU A 71 1.04 -9.60 -6.60
CA LEU A 71 0.57 -9.32 -7.95
C LEU A 71 1.43 -10.02 -9.02
N PRO A 72 0.86 -10.38 -10.19
CA PRO A 72 1.62 -11.04 -11.27
C PRO A 72 2.85 -10.26 -11.75
N LYS A 73 2.84 -8.93 -11.61
CA LYS A 73 3.97 -8.04 -11.98
C LYS A 73 5.05 -7.94 -10.91
N ASP A 74 4.78 -8.32 -9.66
CA ASP A 74 5.77 -8.29 -8.56
C ASP A 74 6.90 -9.30 -8.79
N LYS A 75 6.65 -10.35 -9.58
CA LYS A 75 7.69 -11.28 -10.04
C LYS A 75 8.83 -10.59 -10.82
N LYS A 76 8.63 -9.38 -11.34
CA LYS A 76 9.71 -8.57 -11.95
C LYS A 76 10.43 -7.66 -10.95
N GLN A 77 9.83 -7.33 -9.80
CA GLN A 77 10.43 -6.44 -8.79
C GLN A 77 11.06 -7.18 -7.60
N ILE A 78 10.78 -8.48 -7.40
CA ILE A 78 11.42 -9.29 -6.34
C ILE A 78 12.97 -9.31 -6.45
N ASN A 79 13.53 -9.12 -7.65
CA ASN A 79 14.98 -9.01 -7.85
C ASN A 79 15.57 -7.62 -7.56
N GLN A 80 14.77 -6.64 -7.14
CA GLN A 80 15.23 -5.29 -6.78
C GLN A 80 15.23 -5.01 -5.28
N LEU A 81 14.69 -5.91 -4.44
CA LEU A 81 14.66 -5.73 -2.98
C LEU A 81 15.91 -6.26 -2.24
N THR A 82 16.98 -6.63 -2.94
CA THR A 82 18.25 -7.09 -2.35
C THR A 82 19.42 -6.12 -2.48
N LEU A 83 19.17 -4.85 -2.81
CA LEU A 83 20.20 -3.82 -2.78
C LEU A 83 19.59 -2.55 -2.20
N PHE A 84 19.51 -2.45 -0.87
CA PHE A 84 19.84 -1.29 -0.02
C PHE A 84 19.66 -1.68 1.45
#